data_AF-A0A8U0LAC9-F1
#
_entry.id   AF-A0A8U0LAC9-F1
#
_cell.length_a   1.000
_cell.length_b   1.000
_cell.length_c   1.000
_cell.angle_alpha   90.00
_cell.angle_beta   90.00
_cell.angle_gamma   90.00
#
_symmetry.space_group_name_H-M   'P 1'
#
loop_
_entity.id
_entity.type
_entity.pdbx_description
1 polymer ?
#
loop_
_entity_poly.entity_id
_entity_poly.type
_entity_poly.pdbx_seq_one_letter_code
_entity_poly.pdbx_strand_id
1 'polypeptide(L)'
;MSEKPFWEGKTCEEMAGLPVKAVFKNGVTITGQLSRFGGIPISTEGMNSPISISSNTLNFRPHREISSVELLDSLEYERIDNIEDVREGDIFVAKDLNRYSVCSVLRKEHGEDNIIQVHVVGVGQFAILRSAFSYALRPKPQLPNHGGLWLDKNGKTWIVSDDSTMLYDPKSITWLGFISPTRSILGGISYGTHGDAAIKLAPFRPAKVVEA
;
A
#
# COMPACT_ATOMS: atom_id res chain seq x y z
N MET A 1 -19.57 -17.29 -18.71
CA MET A 1 -19.15 -16.41 -19.83
C MET A 1 -17.79 -15.85 -19.46
N SER A 2 -16.78 -15.92 -20.33
CA SER A 2 -15.51 -15.25 -20.06
C SER A 2 -15.79 -13.75 -20.14
N GLU A 3 -15.80 -13.07 -19.00
CA GLU A 3 -15.80 -11.61 -19.02
C GLU A 3 -14.58 -11.16 -19.81
N LYS A 4 -14.83 -10.28 -20.79
CA LYS A 4 -13.77 -9.66 -21.57
C LYS A 4 -12.90 -8.83 -20.62
N PRO A 5 -11.57 -8.88 -20.74
CA PRO A 5 -10.73 -8.07 -19.87
C PRO A 5 -11.01 -6.57 -20.11
N PHE A 6 -10.92 -5.77 -19.05
CA PHE A 6 -11.31 -4.36 -19.06
C PHE A 6 -10.56 -3.48 -20.09
N TRP A 7 -9.41 -3.96 -20.58
CA TRP A 7 -8.54 -3.32 -21.55
C TRP A 7 -8.84 -3.72 -23.00
N GLU A 8 -9.66 -4.76 -23.23
CA GLU A 8 -9.95 -5.24 -24.58
C GLU A 8 -10.65 -4.16 -25.41
N GLY A 9 -10.07 -3.82 -26.56
CA GLY A 9 -10.60 -2.81 -27.47
C GLY A 9 -10.26 -1.36 -27.09
N LYS A 10 -9.61 -1.11 -25.94
CA LYS A 10 -9.16 0.23 -25.55
C LYS A 10 -7.74 0.52 -26.03
N THR A 11 -7.46 1.77 -26.36
CA THR A 11 -6.14 2.29 -26.71
C THR A 11 -5.26 2.50 -25.47
N CYS A 12 -3.94 2.55 -25.63
CA CYS A 12 -3.04 2.88 -24.51
C CYS A 12 -3.29 4.28 -23.93
N GLU A 13 -3.82 5.20 -24.74
CA GLU A 13 -4.21 6.54 -24.30
C GLU A 13 -5.47 6.52 -23.42
N GLU A 14 -6.51 5.77 -23.80
CA GLU A 14 -7.71 5.57 -22.96
C GLU A 14 -7.40 4.81 -21.66
N MET A 15 -6.34 4.01 -21.68
CA MET A 15 -5.85 3.27 -20.53
C MET A 15 -4.94 4.11 -19.63
N ALA A 16 -4.48 5.27 -20.07
CA ALA A 16 -3.55 6.11 -19.32
C ALA A 16 -4.20 6.65 -18.03
N GLY A 17 -3.41 6.70 -16.95
CA GLY A 17 -3.86 7.11 -15.61
C GLY A 17 -4.57 6.01 -14.83
N LEU A 18 -4.99 4.91 -15.47
CA LEU A 18 -5.63 3.81 -14.76
C LEU A 18 -4.62 3.11 -13.83
N PRO A 19 -4.97 2.91 -12.55
CA PRO A 19 -4.13 2.17 -11.63
C PRO A 19 -4.26 0.67 -11.93
N VAL A 20 -3.14 0.01 -12.19
CA VAL A 20 -3.13 -1.41 -12.53
C VAL A 20 -2.11 -2.17 -11.71
N LYS A 21 -2.37 -3.46 -11.56
CA LYS A 21 -1.38 -4.47 -11.14
C LYS A 21 -1.12 -5.38 -12.32
N ALA A 22 0.14 -5.48 -12.72
CA ALA A 22 0.58 -6.40 -13.76
C ALA A 22 1.43 -7.51 -13.15
N VAL A 23 1.05 -8.75 -13.42
CA VAL A 23 1.77 -9.95 -12.96
C VAL A 23 2.50 -10.54 -14.14
N PHE A 24 3.82 -10.67 -14.04
CA PHE A 24 4.66 -11.33 -15.03
C PHE A 24 4.61 -12.85 -14.85
N LYS A 25 4.87 -13.59 -15.92
CA LYS A 25 4.91 -15.06 -15.91
C LYS A 25 5.98 -15.64 -14.99
N ASN A 26 7.02 -14.87 -14.68
CA ASN A 26 8.05 -15.23 -13.70
C ASN A 26 7.64 -14.94 -12.23
N GLY A 27 6.41 -14.51 -11.98
CA GLY A 27 5.87 -14.20 -10.65
C GLY A 27 6.14 -12.78 -10.16
N VAL A 28 6.96 -11.99 -10.86
CA VAL A 28 7.17 -10.58 -10.51
C VAL A 28 5.86 -9.81 -10.67
N THR A 29 5.54 -8.97 -9.71
CA THR A 29 4.37 -8.09 -9.76
C THR A 29 4.81 -6.64 -9.74
N ILE A 30 4.27 -5.83 -10.63
CA ILE A 30 4.42 -4.37 -10.62
C ILE A 30 3.05 -3.71 -10.49
N THR A 31 2.98 -2.61 -9.76
CA THR A 31 1.75 -1.86 -9.50
C THR A 31 2.01 -0.38 -9.71
N GLY A 32 1.10 0.32 -10.38
CA GLY A 32 1.29 1.72 -10.73
C GLY A 32 0.22 2.23 -11.70
N GLN A 33 0.34 3.48 -12.10
CA GLN A 33 -0.54 4.05 -13.13
C GLN A 33 0.02 3.76 -14.51
N LEU A 34 -0.84 3.32 -15.42
CA LEU A 34 -0.45 3.20 -16.83
C LEU A 34 -0.17 4.59 -17.41
N SER A 35 0.89 4.70 -18.19
CA SER A 35 1.12 5.84 -19.07
C SER A 35 0.46 5.61 -20.42
N ARG A 36 0.36 6.69 -21.21
CA ARG A 36 0.01 6.61 -22.64
C ARG A 36 0.92 5.67 -23.45
N PHE A 37 2.09 5.29 -22.93
CA PHE A 37 2.98 4.33 -23.58
C PHE A 37 2.64 2.87 -23.26
N GLY A 38 1.55 2.61 -22.55
CA GLY A 38 1.06 1.27 -22.25
C GLY A 38 1.87 0.54 -21.17
N GLY A 39 2.73 1.24 -20.45
CA GLY A 39 3.52 0.72 -19.34
C GLY A 39 3.39 1.59 -18.09
N ILE A 40 3.89 1.10 -16.96
CA ILE A 40 4.08 1.90 -15.75
C ILE A 40 5.43 2.61 -15.86
N PRO A 41 5.49 3.95 -15.72
CA PRO A 41 6.75 4.67 -15.67
C PRO A 41 7.60 4.19 -14.50
N ILE A 42 8.85 3.79 -14.77
CA ILE A 42 9.83 3.36 -13.77
C ILE A 42 10.93 4.41 -13.54
N SER A 43 10.98 5.44 -14.38
CA SER A 43 11.80 6.62 -14.17
C SER A 43 11.08 7.89 -14.63
N THR A 44 11.52 9.03 -14.12
CA THR A 44 11.09 10.37 -14.59
C THR A 44 11.56 10.67 -16.01
N GLU A 45 12.56 9.94 -16.50
CA GLU A 45 13.15 10.08 -17.84
C GLU A 45 12.40 9.29 -18.93
N GLY A 46 11.19 8.79 -18.62
CA GLY A 46 10.30 8.17 -19.61
C GLY A 46 10.53 6.67 -19.85
N MET A 47 11.36 6.01 -19.04
CA MET A 47 11.46 4.55 -19.08
C MET A 47 10.15 3.95 -18.53
N ASN A 48 9.53 3.05 -19.31
CA ASN A 48 8.31 2.37 -18.94
C ASN A 48 8.55 0.87 -18.82
N SER A 49 7.89 0.24 -17.84
CA SER A 49 7.82 -1.22 -17.75
C SER A 49 7.12 -1.79 -18.99
N PRO A 50 7.55 -2.94 -19.55
CA PRO A 50 6.99 -3.52 -20.76
C PRO A 50 5.67 -4.25 -20.48
N ILE A 51 4.61 -3.52 -20.11
CA ILE A 51 3.29 -4.10 -19.83
C ILE A 51 2.52 -4.30 -21.12
N SER A 52 2.49 -3.31 -22.00
CA SER A 52 1.93 -3.41 -23.36
C SER A 52 3.03 -3.45 -24.42
N ILE A 53 2.77 -4.15 -25.54
CA ILE A 53 3.60 -4.06 -26.76
C ILE A 53 3.25 -2.86 -27.64
N SER A 54 2.20 -2.12 -27.28
CA SER A 54 1.66 -0.98 -28.03
C SER A 54 1.71 0.31 -27.21
N SER A 55 1.53 1.45 -27.88
CA SER A 55 1.54 2.77 -27.25
C SER A 55 0.59 3.75 -27.93
N ASN A 56 0.28 4.84 -27.23
CA ASN A 56 -0.56 5.96 -27.66
C ASN A 56 -1.94 5.50 -28.13
N THR A 57 -2.31 5.86 -29.36
CA THR A 57 -3.61 5.58 -29.97
C THR A 57 -3.77 4.12 -30.41
N LEU A 58 -2.75 3.28 -30.25
CA LEU A 58 -2.86 1.86 -30.56
C LEU A 58 -3.53 1.09 -29.41
N ASN A 59 -4.33 0.08 -29.77
CA ASN A 59 -4.99 -0.79 -28.80
C ASN A 59 -4.00 -1.40 -27.81
N PHE A 60 -4.32 -1.32 -26.52
CA PHE A 60 -3.55 -1.93 -25.45
C PHE A 60 -3.48 -3.45 -25.65
N ARG A 61 -2.27 -4.00 -25.63
CA ARG A 61 -2.01 -5.42 -25.84
C ARG A 61 -0.95 -5.88 -24.85
N PRO A 62 -1.32 -6.66 -23.82
CA PRO A 62 -0.36 -7.17 -22.86
C PRO A 62 0.83 -7.83 -23.54
N HIS A 63 2.03 -7.52 -23.06
CA HIS A 63 3.27 -8.14 -23.53
C HIS A 63 3.25 -9.64 -23.23
N ARG A 64 3.94 -10.44 -24.05
CA ARG A 64 3.93 -11.91 -23.97
C ARG A 64 4.38 -12.49 -22.62
N GLU A 65 5.14 -11.71 -21.85
CA GLU A 65 5.63 -12.08 -20.51
C GLU A 65 4.65 -11.70 -19.39
N ILE A 66 3.55 -11.02 -19.71
CA ILE A 66 2.49 -10.69 -18.76
C ILE A 66 1.51 -11.86 -18.66
N SER A 67 1.25 -12.27 -17.43
CA SER A 67 0.27 -13.30 -17.07
C SER A 67 -1.11 -12.69 -16.83
N SER A 68 -1.19 -11.57 -16.10
CA SER A 68 -2.43 -10.83 -15.86
C SER A 68 -2.19 -9.32 -15.79
N VAL A 69 -3.21 -8.55 -16.16
CA VAL A 69 -3.33 -7.12 -15.88
C VAL A 69 -4.67 -6.92 -15.20
N GLU A 70 -4.63 -6.49 -13.95
CA GLU A 70 -5.78 -6.26 -13.09
C GLU A 70 -5.97 -4.74 -12.92
N LEU A 71 -7.19 -4.26 -13.14
CA LEU A 71 -7.56 -2.89 -12.81
C LEU A 71 -7.71 -2.80 -11.28
N LEU A 72 -7.10 -1.80 -10.67
CA LEU A 72 -7.22 -1.53 -9.25
C LEU A 72 -8.23 -0.41 -9.00
N ASP A 73 -8.87 -0.40 -7.83
CA ASP A 73 -9.68 0.75 -7.42
C ASP A 73 -8.79 1.91 -6.94
N SER A 74 -7.63 1.60 -6.35
CA SER A 74 -6.67 2.58 -5.87
C SER A 74 -5.27 1.98 -5.78
N LEU A 75 -4.24 2.82 -5.92
CA LEU A 75 -2.86 2.43 -5.62
C LEU A 75 -2.55 2.53 -4.13
N GLU A 76 -3.32 3.32 -3.38
CA GLU A 76 -3.10 3.58 -1.95
C GLU A 76 -3.79 2.55 -1.07
N TYR A 77 -4.81 1.87 -1.59
CA TYR A 77 -5.62 0.92 -0.83
C TYR A 77 -5.65 -0.43 -1.51
N GLU A 78 -5.63 -1.48 -0.70
CA GLU A 78 -6.05 -2.82 -1.11
C GLU A 78 -7.57 -2.94 -0.94
N ARG A 79 -8.26 -3.45 -1.96
CA ARG A 79 -9.70 -3.72 -1.87
C ARG A 79 -9.92 -5.07 -1.17
N ILE A 80 -10.81 -5.08 -0.18
CA ILE A 80 -11.22 -6.26 0.58
C ILE A 80 -12.69 -6.54 0.27
N ASP A 81 -12.95 -7.57 -0.52
CA ASP A 81 -14.32 -7.96 -0.90
C ASP A 81 -15.00 -8.90 0.10
N ASN A 82 -14.22 -9.54 0.97
CA ASN A 82 -14.74 -10.40 2.02
C ASN A 82 -14.77 -9.65 3.35
N ILE A 83 -15.97 -9.43 3.87
CA ILE A 83 -16.18 -8.73 5.14
C ILE A 83 -15.55 -9.46 6.35
N GLU A 84 -15.29 -10.76 6.28
CA GLU A 84 -14.54 -11.49 7.34
C GLU A 84 -13.07 -11.06 7.44
N ASP A 85 -12.52 -10.56 6.33
CA ASP A 85 -11.11 -10.14 6.24
C ASP A 85 -10.91 -8.67 6.67
N VAL A 86 -12.00 -7.96 6.97
CA VAL A 86 -11.99 -6.59 7.49
C VAL A 86 -11.40 -6.55 8.89
N ARG A 87 -10.59 -5.52 9.15
CA ARG A 87 -9.86 -5.30 10.40
C ARG A 87 -9.96 -3.84 10.82
N GLU A 88 -9.60 -3.58 12.06
CA GLU A 88 -9.41 -2.22 12.56
C GLU A 88 -8.41 -1.45 11.69
N GLY A 89 -8.73 -0.19 11.39
CA GLY A 89 -7.95 0.68 10.51
C GLY A 89 -8.33 0.61 9.03
N ASP A 90 -9.13 -0.37 8.62
CA ASP A 90 -9.71 -0.40 7.27
C ASP A 90 -10.78 0.69 7.12
N ILE A 91 -11.12 1.03 5.88
CA ILE A 91 -12.26 1.89 5.53
C ILE A 91 -13.38 0.98 5.03
N PHE A 92 -14.48 0.92 5.79
CA PHE A 92 -15.70 0.25 5.38
C PHE A 92 -16.39 1.09 4.30
N VAL A 93 -16.70 0.49 3.15
CA VAL A 93 -17.51 1.12 2.10
C VAL A 93 -18.87 0.44 2.04
N ALA A 94 -19.90 1.24 2.34
CA ALA A 94 -21.28 0.79 2.31
C ALA A 94 -21.81 0.74 0.86
N LYS A 95 -22.93 0.04 0.65
CA LYS A 95 -23.60 -0.09 -0.66
C LYS A 95 -24.11 1.25 -1.21
N ASP A 96 -24.35 2.23 -0.35
CA ASP A 96 -24.66 3.62 -0.70
C ASP A 96 -23.39 4.45 -1.02
N LEU A 97 -22.22 3.81 -1.07
CA LEU A 97 -20.89 4.36 -1.31
C LEU A 97 -20.34 5.27 -0.20
N ASN A 98 -21.03 5.36 0.94
CA ASN A 98 -20.51 6.06 2.11
C ASN A 98 -19.32 5.30 2.71
N ARG A 99 -18.33 6.06 3.19
CA ARG A 99 -17.07 5.54 3.71
C ARG A 99 -16.94 5.81 5.20
N TYR A 100 -16.61 4.78 5.96
CA TYR A 100 -16.49 4.88 7.41
C TYR A 100 -15.20 4.21 7.89
N SER A 101 -14.47 4.86 8.80
CA SER A 101 -13.27 4.27 9.39
C SER A 101 -13.66 3.15 10.36
N VAL A 102 -13.11 1.96 10.18
CA VAL A 102 -13.33 0.83 11.10
C VAL A 102 -12.47 1.02 12.34
N CYS A 103 -13.11 1.07 13.51
CA CYS A 103 -12.42 1.28 14.79
C CYS A 103 -12.39 0.05 15.68
N SER A 104 -13.26 -0.93 15.46
CA SER A 104 -13.14 -2.24 16.09
C SER A 104 -13.90 -3.30 15.29
N VAL A 105 -13.45 -4.56 15.41
CA VAL A 105 -14.15 -5.71 14.83
C VAL A 105 -14.37 -6.72 15.96
N LEU A 106 -15.61 -6.80 16.45
CA LEU A 106 -15.99 -7.73 17.50
C LEU A 106 -16.39 -9.06 16.87
N ARG A 107 -15.55 -10.07 17.04
CA ARG A 107 -15.83 -11.45 16.62
C ARG A 107 -16.53 -12.17 17.77
N LYS A 108 -17.77 -12.63 17.58
CA LYS A 108 -18.46 -13.45 18.57
C LYS A 108 -18.01 -14.91 18.42
N GLU A 109 -17.66 -15.55 19.53
CA GLU A 109 -17.11 -16.92 19.56
C GLU A 109 -18.11 -18.02 19.11
N HIS A 110 -19.41 -17.72 19.02
CA HIS A 110 -20.47 -18.72 18.84
C HIS A 110 -21.50 -18.35 17.76
N GLY A 111 -21.05 -18.25 16.51
CA GLY A 111 -21.92 -18.39 15.34
C GLY A 111 -22.85 -17.21 15.01
N GLU A 112 -22.68 -16.06 15.66
CA GLU A 112 -23.33 -14.81 15.26
C GLU A 112 -22.34 -13.90 14.53
N ASP A 113 -22.88 -13.16 13.55
CA ASP A 113 -22.18 -12.20 12.68
C ASP A 113 -21.12 -11.36 13.41
N ASN A 114 -19.92 -11.19 12.83
CA ASN A 114 -18.96 -10.20 13.32
C ASN A 114 -19.62 -8.82 13.31
N ILE A 115 -19.56 -8.12 14.45
CA ILE A 115 -20.03 -6.75 14.57
C ILE A 115 -18.86 -5.84 14.21
N ILE A 116 -18.98 -5.12 13.09
CA ILE A 116 -18.02 -4.09 12.70
C ILE A 116 -18.48 -2.78 13.33
N GLN A 117 -17.60 -2.17 14.13
CA GLN A 117 -17.81 -0.82 14.63
C GLN A 117 -17.00 0.17 13.80
N VAL A 118 -17.69 1.20 13.36
CA VAL A 118 -17.11 2.29 12.58
C VAL A 118 -17.21 3.60 13.35
N HIS A 119 -16.28 4.52 13.09
CA HIS A 119 -16.35 5.87 13.59
C HIS A 119 -16.91 6.82 12.54
N VAL A 120 -17.93 7.57 12.93
CA VAL A 120 -18.54 8.63 12.14
C VAL A 120 -18.11 9.96 12.74
N VAL A 121 -17.37 10.74 11.96
CA VAL A 121 -16.89 12.06 12.38
C VAL A 121 -18.06 12.94 12.81
N GLY A 122 -17.96 13.54 14.00
CA GLY A 122 -19.00 14.40 14.57
C GLY A 122 -20.15 13.68 15.27
N VAL A 123 -20.17 12.34 15.26
CA VAL A 123 -21.23 11.56 15.91
C VAL A 123 -20.67 10.54 16.91
N GLY A 124 -19.59 9.83 16.57
CA GLY A 124 -18.95 8.84 17.44
C GLY A 124 -18.91 7.43 16.84
N GLN A 125 -18.86 6.40 17.70
CA GLN A 125 -18.72 5.00 17.30
C GLN A 125 -20.09 4.31 17.15
N PHE A 126 -20.29 3.60 16.04
CA PHE A 126 -21.54 2.90 15.71
C PHE A 126 -21.26 1.50 15.16
N ALA A 127 -22.12 0.55 15.52
CA ALA A 127 -22.14 -0.75 14.84
C ALA A 127 -22.81 -0.58 13.45
N ILE A 128 -22.18 -1.12 12.41
CA ILE A 128 -22.74 -1.16 11.06
C ILE A 128 -23.17 -2.58 10.70
N LEU A 129 -24.33 -2.70 10.05
CA LEU A 129 -24.86 -3.98 9.63
C LEU A 129 -24.06 -4.57 8.46
N ARG A 130 -23.81 -5.88 8.49
CA ARG A 130 -23.21 -6.62 7.37
C ARG A 130 -23.97 -6.45 6.05
N SER A 131 -25.28 -6.33 6.11
CA SER A 131 -26.13 -6.13 4.93
C SER A 131 -25.82 -4.84 4.17
N ALA A 132 -25.22 -3.84 4.84
CA ALA A 132 -24.80 -2.58 4.25
C ALA A 132 -23.42 -2.68 3.56
N PHE A 133 -22.65 -3.75 3.77
CA PHE A 133 -21.30 -3.89 3.22
C PHE A 133 -21.30 -4.01 1.69
N SER A 134 -20.42 -3.27 1.04
CA SER A 134 -20.09 -3.46 -0.38
C SER A 134 -18.66 -4.00 -0.53
N TYR A 135 -17.69 -3.32 0.04
CA TYR A 135 -16.28 -3.72 0.12
C TYR A 135 -15.60 -2.91 1.23
N ALA A 136 -14.35 -3.22 1.54
CA ALA A 136 -13.50 -2.36 2.37
C ALA A 136 -12.22 -1.98 1.62
N LEU A 137 -11.60 -0.90 2.08
CA LEU A 137 -10.33 -0.41 1.58
C LEU A 137 -9.33 -0.45 2.72
N ARG A 138 -8.30 -1.28 2.59
CA ARG A 138 -7.18 -1.34 3.53
C ARG A 138 -6.07 -0.41 3.05
N PRO A 139 -5.72 0.64 3.80
CA PRO A 139 -4.59 1.49 3.43
C PRO A 139 -3.32 0.63 3.34
N LYS A 140 -2.57 0.77 2.24
CA LYS A 140 -1.24 0.15 2.16
C LYS A 140 -0.36 0.76 3.27
N PRO A 141 0.45 -0.06 3.97
CA PRO A 141 1.37 0.45 4.98
C PRO A 141 2.23 1.56 4.39
N GLN A 142 2.10 2.79 4.90
CA GLN A 142 3.02 3.86 4.52
C GLN A 142 4.34 3.61 5.23
N LEU A 143 5.33 3.11 4.50
CA LEU A 143 6.67 2.83 4.99
C LEU A 143 7.61 3.98 4.62
N PRO A 144 8.71 4.19 5.37
CA PRO A 144 9.71 5.18 5.01
C PRO A 144 10.34 4.89 3.66
N ASN A 145 10.49 5.94 2.85
CA ASN A 145 10.99 5.86 1.48
C ASN A 145 12.25 6.71 1.23
N HIS A 146 12.78 7.36 2.26
CA HIS A 146 14.07 8.07 2.27
C HIS A 146 14.66 8.05 3.69
N GLY A 147 15.97 8.23 3.80
CA GLY A 147 16.66 8.37 5.09
C GLY A 147 16.20 9.59 5.88
N GLY A 148 16.33 9.52 7.21
CA GLY A 148 15.96 10.62 8.11
C GLY A 148 15.09 10.22 9.28
N LEU A 149 14.44 11.20 9.91
CA LEU A 149 13.61 11.00 11.10
C LEU A 149 12.15 10.79 10.72
N TRP A 150 11.56 9.71 11.22
CA TRP A 150 10.17 9.34 10.96
C TRP A 150 9.42 9.06 12.26
N LEU A 151 8.12 9.28 12.25
CA LEU A 151 7.19 8.94 13.31
C LEU A 151 6.33 7.76 12.86
N ASP A 152 6.22 6.72 13.69
CA ASP A 152 5.31 5.59 13.43
C ASP A 152 3.84 5.93 13.76
N LYS A 153 2.93 4.95 13.62
CA LYS A 153 1.50 5.11 13.88
C LYS A 153 1.17 5.58 15.30
N ASN A 154 2.02 5.24 16.27
CA ASN A 154 1.88 5.62 17.67
C ASN A 154 2.62 6.93 18.01
N GLY A 155 3.27 7.55 17.01
CA GLY A 155 4.06 8.76 17.20
C GLY A 155 5.45 8.52 17.82
N LYS A 156 5.95 7.27 17.85
CA LYS A 156 7.33 6.99 18.26
C LYS A 156 8.29 7.34 17.12
N THR A 157 9.41 7.96 17.47
CA THR A 157 10.46 8.35 16.52
C THR A 157 11.36 7.18 16.14
N TRP A 158 11.70 7.10 14.86
CA TRP A 158 12.62 6.15 14.25
C TRP A 158 13.64 6.90 13.37
N ILE A 159 14.88 6.42 13.36
CA ILE A 159 15.91 6.86 12.41
C ILE A 159 15.92 5.87 11.25
N VAL A 160 15.77 6.36 10.03
CA VAL A 160 15.87 5.58 8.80
C VAL A 160 17.25 5.80 8.20
N SER A 161 17.96 4.73 7.86
CA SER A 161 19.27 4.82 7.20
C SER A 161 19.19 5.58 5.88
N ASP A 162 20.29 6.20 5.46
CA ASP A 162 20.35 6.99 4.22
C ASP A 162 19.94 6.19 2.98
N ASP A 163 20.28 4.89 2.96
CA ASP A 163 19.88 3.94 1.91
C ASP A 163 18.43 3.43 2.03
N SER A 164 17.70 3.90 3.06
CA SER A 164 16.30 3.55 3.33
C SER A 164 16.04 2.06 3.56
N THR A 165 17.06 1.29 3.96
CA THR A 165 16.93 -0.15 4.17
C THR A 165 16.64 -0.53 5.63
N MET A 166 17.03 0.33 6.59
CA MET A 166 16.97 0.03 8.02
C MET A 166 16.29 1.14 8.82
N LEU A 167 15.53 0.72 9.83
CA LEU A 167 14.90 1.52 10.89
C LEU A 167 15.65 1.27 12.19
N TYR A 168 16.01 2.31 12.92
CA TYR A 168 16.65 2.22 14.22
C TYR A 168 15.81 2.94 15.26
N ASP A 169 15.60 2.31 16.42
CA ASP A 169 15.07 3.01 17.59
C ASP A 169 16.18 3.90 18.16
N PRO A 170 16.08 5.24 18.06
CA PRO A 170 17.14 6.15 18.48
C PRO A 170 17.50 6.01 19.96
N LYS A 171 16.56 5.58 20.80
CA LYS A 171 16.80 5.40 22.25
C LYS A 171 17.52 4.10 22.58
N SER A 172 17.57 3.17 21.64
CA SER A 172 18.24 1.88 21.81
C SER A 172 19.66 1.84 21.24
N ILE A 173 20.06 2.89 20.51
CA ILE A 173 21.36 2.93 19.84
C ILE A 173 22.47 2.99 20.88
N THR A 174 23.34 1.99 20.82
CA THR A 174 24.55 1.90 21.64
C THR A 174 25.76 1.76 20.73
N TRP A 175 26.80 2.52 21.03
CA TRP A 175 28.07 2.36 20.35
C TRP A 175 28.79 1.10 20.85
N LEU A 176 29.13 0.18 19.95
CA LEU A 176 29.75 -1.10 20.29
C LEU A 176 31.24 -1.19 19.91
N GLY A 177 31.81 -0.17 19.27
CA GLY A 177 33.22 -0.15 18.90
C GLY A 177 33.48 0.14 17.42
N PHE A 178 34.77 0.12 17.07
CA PHE A 178 35.24 0.19 15.69
C PHE A 178 35.58 -1.22 15.18
N ILE A 179 35.13 -1.56 13.97
CA ILE A 179 35.66 -2.71 13.20
C ILE A 179 36.90 -2.26 12.41
N SER A 180 36.87 -1.03 11.88
CA SER A 180 37.96 -0.41 11.14
C SER A 180 37.90 1.11 11.28
N PRO A 181 38.92 1.87 10.84
CA PRO A 181 38.90 3.34 10.87
C PRO A 181 37.71 3.97 10.13
N THR A 182 37.07 3.22 9.22
CA THR A 182 35.94 3.67 8.40
C THR A 182 34.63 2.93 8.71
N ARG A 183 34.64 1.98 9.65
CA ARG A 183 33.45 1.19 10.01
C ARG A 183 33.29 1.10 11.52
N SER A 184 32.19 1.68 12.00
CA SER A 184 31.74 1.57 13.40
C SER A 184 30.64 0.52 13.50
N ILE A 185 30.54 -0.15 14.64
CA ILE A 185 29.36 -0.98 14.98
C ILE A 185 28.47 -0.16 15.88
N LEU A 186 27.23 0.01 15.42
CA LEU A 186 26.12 0.45 16.26
C LEU A 186 25.28 -0.78 16.59
N GLY A 187 25.08 -1.01 17.88
CA GLY A 187 24.08 -1.96 18.38
C GLY A 187 22.77 -1.23 18.67
N GLY A 188 21.67 -1.95 18.64
CA GLY A 188 20.36 -1.40 18.98
C GLY A 188 19.23 -2.22 18.39
N ILE A 189 18.00 -1.80 18.71
CA ILE A 189 16.81 -2.35 18.08
C ILE A 189 16.73 -1.76 16.68
N SER A 190 16.87 -2.62 15.68
CA SER A 190 16.70 -2.26 14.28
C SER A 190 15.80 -3.24 13.54
N TYR A 191 15.15 -2.74 12.49
CA TYR A 191 14.28 -3.51 11.62
C TYR A 191 14.55 -3.12 10.16
N GLY A 192 14.40 -4.07 9.23
CA GLY A 192 14.34 -3.71 7.82
C GLY A 192 13.11 -2.86 7.54
N THR A 193 13.26 -1.78 6.76
CA THR A 193 12.15 -0.84 6.41
C THR A 193 10.96 -1.49 5.73
N HIS A 194 11.19 -2.63 5.05
CA HIS A 194 10.17 -3.40 4.34
C HIS A 194 9.81 -4.72 5.06
N GLY A 195 10.32 -4.94 6.28
CA GLY A 195 10.05 -6.15 7.04
C GLY A 195 8.73 -6.10 7.81
N ASP A 196 8.27 -7.27 8.29
CA ASP A 196 7.02 -7.41 9.04
C ASP A 196 6.93 -6.48 10.26
N ALA A 197 8.06 -6.23 10.93
CA ALA A 197 8.11 -5.30 12.06
C ALA A 197 7.77 -3.87 11.64
N ALA A 198 8.34 -3.39 10.52
CA ALA A 198 8.05 -2.07 9.98
C ALA A 198 6.58 -1.95 9.54
N ILE A 199 6.06 -2.98 8.87
CA ILE A 199 4.64 -3.02 8.44
C ILE A 199 3.69 -2.87 9.64
N LYS A 200 4.01 -3.46 10.79
CA LYS A 200 3.20 -3.34 12.02
C LYS A 200 3.26 -1.95 12.66
N LEU A 201 4.31 -1.19 12.40
CA LEU A 201 4.53 0.17 12.91
C LEU A 201 3.91 1.25 12.01
N ALA A 202 3.64 0.94 10.74
CA ALA A 202 3.02 1.83 9.77
C ALA A 202 1.59 2.28 10.18
N PRO A 203 1.09 3.43 9.68
CA PRO A 203 1.76 4.34 8.75
C PRO A 203 2.85 5.17 9.41
N PHE A 204 3.96 5.36 8.69
CA PHE A 204 5.00 6.30 9.05
C PHE A 204 4.77 7.65 8.40
N ARG A 205 5.18 8.72 9.09
CA ARG A 205 5.23 10.09 8.56
C ARG A 205 6.58 10.74 8.87
N PRO A 206 7.12 11.61 8.00
CA PRO A 206 8.34 12.35 8.34
C PRO A 206 8.14 13.14 9.63
N ALA A 207 9.11 13.08 10.54
CA ALA A 207 9.14 14.00 11.67
C ALA A 207 9.37 15.41 11.11
N LYS A 208 8.47 16.35 11.37
CA LYS A 208 8.67 17.75 10.99
C LYS A 208 10.00 18.22 11.61
N VAL A 209 10.97 18.55 10.77
CA VAL A 209 12.14 19.30 11.20
C VAL A 209 11.64 20.68 11.56
N VAL A 210 11.66 21.03 12.85
CA VAL A 210 11.56 22.43 13.25
C VAL A 210 12.91 23.02 12.88
N GLU A 211 12.99 23.74 11.77
CA GLU A 211 14.15 24.59 11.49
C GLU A 211 14.26 25.58 12.65
N ALA A 212 15.44 25.59 13.29
CA ALA A 212 15.79 26.48 14.38
C ALA A 212 16.28 27.83 13.85
#